data_AF-A0A7Y3C1M7-F1
#
_entry.id   AF-A0A7Y3C1M7-F1
#
_cell.length_a   1.000
_cell.length_b   1.000
_cell.length_c   1.000
_cell.angle_alpha   90.00
_cell.angle_beta   90.00
_cell.angle_gamma   90.00
#
_symmetry.space_group_name_H-M   'P 1'
#
loop_
_entity.id
_entity.type
_entity.pdbx_description
1 polymer ?
#
loop_
_entity_poly.entity_id
_entity_poly.type
_entity_poly.pdbx_seq_one_letter_code
_entity_poly.pdbx_strand_id
1 'polypeptide(L)'
;SDIFAAAEAGAPVSNMTSAYGGIRWASGMSRAFQYERTQSRIGGSLWDETLRYIENSPIFTADKIRTPVLMMHNDEDGAVPWYQGIELFVAMRRLGKPVWMLNYNGEAHGLRQDHNQKDWAIRMQQFFDHYLMDQPMPVWMDQGVPAILKGETLGLELTTKKVVSEEEGGAGR
;
A
#
# COMPACT_ATOMS: atom_id res chain seq x y z
N SER A 1 -10.10 -6.25 12.10
CA SER A 1 -9.75 -7.67 12.21
C SER A 1 -8.25 -7.69 12.36
N ASP A 2 -7.75 -8.36 13.39
CA ASP A 2 -6.32 -8.31 13.75
C ASP A 2 -5.66 -9.67 13.42
N ILE A 3 -6.15 -10.32 12.35
CA ILE A 3 -5.70 -11.63 11.90
C ILE A 3 -4.33 -11.55 11.23
N PHE A 4 -4.03 -10.46 10.51
CA PHE A 4 -2.78 -10.27 9.78
C PHE A 4 -1.86 -9.30 10.52
N ALA A 5 -0.63 -9.73 10.78
CA ALA A 5 0.42 -8.92 11.41
C ALA A 5 0.93 -7.77 10.53
N ALA A 6 0.93 -7.97 9.20
CA ALA A 6 1.29 -6.97 8.21
C ALA A 6 0.64 -7.32 6.85
N ALA A 7 0.49 -6.33 5.97
CA ALA A 7 -0.03 -6.53 4.62
C ALA A 7 0.76 -5.72 3.58
N GLU A 8 0.82 -6.25 2.36
CA GLU A 8 1.33 -5.56 1.18
C GLU A 8 0.17 -5.34 0.20
N ALA A 9 0.10 -4.16 -0.41
CA ALA A 9 -0.92 -3.78 -1.37
C ALA A 9 -0.31 -3.11 -2.62
N GLY A 10 -0.12 -3.90 -3.66
CA GLY A 10 0.35 -3.44 -4.97
C GLY A 10 -0.78 -2.87 -5.84
N ALA A 11 -0.55 -1.68 -6.42
CA ALA A 11 -1.47 -0.92 -7.26
C ALA A 11 -2.95 -0.95 -6.80
N PRO A 12 -3.24 -0.57 -5.53
CA PRO A 12 -4.55 -0.82 -4.95
C PRO A 12 -5.63 0.08 -5.55
N VAL A 13 -6.85 -0.46 -5.66
CA VAL A 13 -8.07 0.31 -5.86
C VAL A 13 -8.71 0.56 -4.49
N SER A 14 -8.74 1.80 -4.05
CA SER A 14 -9.17 2.19 -2.70
C SER A 14 -10.58 2.78 -2.66
N ASN A 15 -11.00 3.38 -3.76
CA ASN A 15 -12.26 4.09 -3.91
C ASN A 15 -12.90 3.66 -5.23
N MET A 16 -13.68 2.58 -5.18
CA MET A 16 -14.34 2.03 -6.36
C MET A 16 -15.39 2.98 -6.93
N THR A 17 -15.94 3.93 -6.14
CA THR A 17 -16.89 4.92 -6.65
C THR A 17 -16.23 5.91 -7.61
N SER A 18 -15.02 6.39 -7.29
CA SER A 18 -14.25 7.26 -8.19
C SER A 18 -13.59 6.45 -9.32
N ALA A 19 -13.11 5.25 -9.00
CA ALA A 19 -12.40 4.43 -9.96
C ALA A 19 -13.30 3.75 -11.01
N TYR A 20 -14.61 3.62 -10.76
CA TYR A 20 -15.58 3.06 -11.71
C TYR A 20 -15.69 3.89 -12.99
N GLY A 21 -15.79 5.22 -12.85
CA GLY A 21 -15.87 6.15 -13.98
C GLY A 21 -14.53 6.43 -14.68
N GLY A 22 -13.42 5.85 -14.20
CA GLY A 22 -12.11 6.09 -14.77
C GLY A 22 -11.87 5.36 -16.10
N ILE A 23 -10.83 5.82 -16.81
CA ILE A 23 -10.32 5.21 -18.04
C ILE A 23 -9.00 4.49 -17.75
N ARG A 24 -8.79 3.34 -18.39
CA ARG A 24 -7.48 2.69 -18.48
C ARG A 24 -6.65 3.43 -19.52
N TRP A 25 -5.83 4.39 -19.10
CA TRP A 25 -5.05 5.27 -19.99
C TRP A 25 -4.19 4.53 -21.02
N ALA A 26 -3.70 3.33 -20.70
CA ALA A 26 -2.94 2.52 -21.65
C ALA A 26 -3.78 1.99 -22.85
N SER A 27 -5.09 1.84 -22.68
CA SER A 27 -5.98 1.18 -23.66
C SER A 27 -7.16 2.02 -24.14
N GLY A 28 -7.48 3.11 -23.43
CA GLY A 28 -8.70 3.91 -23.66
C GLY A 28 -9.99 3.26 -23.17
N MET A 29 -9.94 2.04 -22.60
CA MET A 29 -11.13 1.35 -22.11
C MET A 29 -11.68 2.00 -20.85
N SER A 30 -13.01 2.13 -20.77
CA SER A 30 -13.70 2.37 -19.50
C SER A 30 -13.35 1.28 -18.50
N ARG A 31 -13.24 1.62 -17.22
CA ARG A 31 -13.01 0.65 -16.15
C ARG A 31 -14.30 -0.06 -15.71
N ALA A 32 -15.48 0.40 -16.11
CA ALA A 32 -16.76 -0.14 -15.64
C ALA A 32 -16.87 -1.68 -15.77
N PHE A 33 -16.41 -2.24 -16.90
CA PHE A 33 -16.46 -3.70 -17.15
C PHE A 33 -15.79 -4.52 -16.04
N GLN A 34 -14.74 -3.98 -15.42
CA GLN A 34 -13.95 -4.70 -14.42
C GLN A 34 -14.70 -4.82 -13.10
N TYR A 35 -15.50 -3.81 -12.78
CA TYR A 35 -16.31 -3.79 -11.57
C TYR A 35 -17.60 -4.57 -11.77
N GLU A 36 -18.27 -4.41 -12.91
CA GLU A 36 -19.52 -5.11 -13.16
C GLU A 36 -19.32 -6.62 -13.33
N ARG A 37 -18.27 -7.05 -14.07
CA ARG A 37 -18.20 -8.42 -14.62
C ARG A 37 -16.93 -9.20 -14.35
N THR A 38 -15.77 -8.55 -14.16
CA THR A 38 -14.47 -9.26 -14.14
C THR A 38 -13.76 -9.22 -12.79
N GLN A 39 -12.77 -8.34 -12.60
CA GLN A 39 -11.83 -8.37 -11.48
C GLN A 39 -12.53 -8.15 -10.13
N SER A 40 -13.39 -7.14 -10.00
CA SER A 40 -14.11 -6.89 -8.75
C SER A 40 -15.47 -7.59 -8.69
N ARG A 41 -16.12 -7.80 -9.85
CA ARG A 41 -17.39 -8.56 -9.97
C ARG A 41 -18.45 -8.16 -8.93
N ILE A 42 -18.67 -6.86 -8.75
CA ILE A 42 -19.71 -6.28 -7.87
C ILE A 42 -21.12 -6.71 -8.31
N GLY A 43 -21.31 -7.02 -9.60
CA GLY A 43 -22.53 -7.62 -10.14
C GLY A 43 -23.55 -6.63 -10.71
N GLY A 44 -23.24 -5.33 -10.72
CA GLY A 44 -24.09 -4.29 -11.30
C GLY A 44 -23.37 -2.95 -11.44
N SER A 45 -24.05 -1.99 -12.06
CA SER A 45 -23.51 -0.65 -12.24
C SER A 45 -23.36 0.08 -10.90
N LEU A 46 -22.57 1.16 -10.89
CA LEU A 46 -22.44 2.01 -9.69
C LEU A 46 -23.78 2.55 -9.20
N TRP A 47 -24.74 2.79 -10.10
CA TRP A 47 -26.05 3.34 -9.75
C TRP A 47 -27.02 2.28 -9.22
N ASP A 48 -26.91 1.04 -9.71
CA ASP A 48 -27.78 -0.06 -9.26
C ASP A 48 -27.30 -0.65 -7.94
N GLU A 49 -25.98 -0.72 -7.74
CA GLU A 49 -25.34 -1.43 -6.61
C GLU A 49 -24.49 -0.49 -5.75
N THR A 50 -24.88 0.78 -5.61
CA THR A 50 -24.07 1.84 -4.98
C THR A 50 -23.48 1.44 -3.62
N LEU A 51 -24.28 0.81 -2.75
CA LEU A 51 -23.82 0.38 -1.43
C LEU A 51 -22.69 -0.65 -1.52
N ARG A 52 -22.74 -1.59 -2.47
CA ARG A 52 -21.66 -2.56 -2.66
C ARG A 52 -20.35 -1.89 -3.06
N TYR A 53 -20.40 -0.86 -3.89
CA TYR A 53 -19.19 -0.09 -4.24
C TYR A 53 -18.60 0.61 -3.02
N ILE A 54 -19.43 1.17 -2.14
CA ILE A 54 -18.98 1.81 -0.89
C ILE A 54 -18.39 0.76 0.06
N GLU A 55 -19.10 -0.35 0.29
CA GLU A 55 -18.69 -1.42 1.21
C GLU A 55 -17.39 -2.11 0.79
N ASN A 56 -17.11 -2.20 -0.52
CA ASN A 56 -15.88 -2.78 -1.05
C ASN A 56 -14.76 -1.75 -1.29
N SER A 57 -14.95 -0.49 -0.90
CA SER A 57 -13.93 0.56 -1.03
C SER A 57 -13.20 0.80 0.30
N PRO A 58 -11.94 0.36 0.44
CA PRO A 58 -11.18 0.47 1.69
C PRO A 58 -11.13 1.90 2.26
N ILE A 59 -11.21 2.92 1.42
CA ILE A 59 -11.15 4.33 1.84
C ILE A 59 -12.22 4.69 2.88
N PHE A 60 -13.43 4.13 2.78
CA PHE A 60 -14.54 4.42 3.70
C PHE A 60 -14.45 3.66 5.03
N THR A 61 -13.49 2.75 5.14
CA THR A 61 -13.21 1.97 6.36
C THR A 61 -11.75 2.08 6.80
N ALA A 62 -11.04 3.11 6.34
CA ALA A 62 -9.61 3.30 6.64
C ALA A 62 -9.36 3.47 8.16
N ASP A 63 -10.33 4.01 8.89
CA ASP A 63 -10.34 4.14 10.36
C ASP A 63 -10.29 2.78 11.07
N LYS A 64 -10.85 1.74 10.43
CA LYS A 64 -10.89 0.37 10.93
C LYS A 64 -9.62 -0.43 10.62
N ILE A 65 -8.72 0.08 9.78
CA ILE A 65 -7.45 -0.58 9.48
C ILE A 65 -6.56 -0.51 10.73
N ARG A 66 -6.00 -1.66 11.12
CA ARG A 66 -5.08 -1.81 12.26
C ARG A 66 -3.77 -2.46 11.85
N THR A 67 -3.81 -3.33 10.85
CA THR A 67 -2.65 -3.96 10.22
C THR A 67 -1.76 -2.89 9.55
N PRO A 68 -0.44 -2.87 9.82
CA PRO A 68 0.54 -2.12 9.04
C PRO A 68 0.49 -2.47 7.55
N VAL A 69 0.54 -1.46 6.67
CA VAL A 69 0.43 -1.67 5.22
C VAL A 69 1.63 -1.10 4.48
N LEU A 70 2.32 -1.94 3.69
CA LEU A 70 3.22 -1.50 2.64
C LEU A 70 2.45 -1.39 1.33
N MET A 71 2.55 -0.26 0.65
CA MET A 71 1.92 -0.02 -0.64
C MET A 71 2.97 0.22 -1.72
N MET A 72 2.74 -0.30 -2.92
CA MET A 72 3.44 0.12 -4.13
C MET A 72 2.41 0.59 -5.15
N HIS A 73 2.64 1.75 -5.74
CA HIS A 73 1.87 2.18 -6.90
C HIS A 73 2.81 3.05 -7.75
N ASN A 74 2.68 3.04 -9.08
CA ASN A 74 3.54 3.82 -9.95
C ASN A 74 2.77 4.94 -10.64
N ASP A 75 3.47 6.02 -10.96
CA ASP A 75 2.87 7.26 -11.45
C ASP A 75 2.44 7.18 -12.93
N GLU A 76 2.99 6.24 -13.70
CA GLU A 76 2.58 5.93 -15.07
C GLU A 76 1.67 4.69 -15.17
N ASP A 77 0.99 4.32 -14.08
CA ASP A 77 0.02 3.22 -14.08
C ASP A 77 -1.19 3.53 -14.98
N GLY A 78 -1.14 3.00 -16.20
CA GLY A 78 -2.22 3.11 -17.18
C GLY A 78 -3.37 2.13 -16.96
N ALA A 79 -3.28 1.23 -15.96
CA ALA A 79 -4.27 0.21 -15.65
C ALA A 79 -5.02 0.46 -14.36
N VAL A 80 -4.48 1.18 -13.37
CA VAL A 80 -5.13 1.70 -12.16
C VAL A 80 -4.71 3.15 -11.95
N PRO A 81 -5.64 4.10 -11.73
CA PRO A 81 -5.24 5.48 -11.49
C PRO A 81 -4.37 5.61 -10.24
N TRP A 82 -3.18 6.17 -10.41
CA TRP A 82 -2.20 6.50 -9.36
C TRP A 82 -2.82 7.09 -8.08
N TYR A 83 -3.81 7.97 -8.25
CA TYR A 83 -4.53 8.60 -7.15
C TYR A 83 -5.26 7.63 -6.22
N GLN A 84 -5.60 6.42 -6.66
CA GLN A 84 -6.18 5.40 -5.77
C GLN A 84 -5.20 4.98 -4.66
N GLY A 85 -3.91 4.88 -4.98
CA GLY A 85 -2.87 4.64 -3.97
C GLY A 85 -2.73 5.84 -3.02
N ILE A 86 -2.68 7.05 -3.58
CA ILE A 86 -2.57 8.29 -2.80
C ILE A 86 -3.74 8.45 -1.83
N GLU A 87 -4.99 8.25 -2.29
CA GLU A 87 -6.19 8.42 -1.47
C GLU A 87 -6.13 7.57 -0.19
N LEU A 88 -5.80 6.28 -0.31
CA LEU A 88 -5.72 5.37 0.84
C LEU A 88 -4.50 5.68 1.72
N PHE A 89 -3.34 5.92 1.11
CA PHE A 89 -2.12 6.28 1.85
C PHE A 89 -2.35 7.52 2.71
N VAL A 90 -2.87 8.60 2.12
CA VAL A 90 -3.14 9.86 2.82
C VAL A 90 -4.21 9.67 3.91
N ALA A 91 -5.26 8.89 3.66
CA ALA A 91 -6.27 8.60 4.68
C ALA A 91 -5.66 7.85 5.88
N MET A 92 -4.88 6.80 5.64
CA MET A 92 -4.19 6.05 6.70
C MET A 92 -3.20 6.93 7.47
N ARG A 93 -2.40 7.75 6.77
CA ARG A 93 -1.49 8.72 7.41
C ARG A 93 -2.25 9.73 8.27
N ARG A 94 -3.36 10.26 7.77
CA ARG A 94 -4.23 11.20 8.52
C ARG A 94 -4.78 10.59 9.80
N LEU A 95 -5.06 9.28 9.78
CA LEU A 95 -5.58 8.51 10.90
C LEU A 95 -4.47 7.94 11.82
N GLY A 96 -3.20 8.30 11.59
CA GLY A 96 -2.07 7.83 12.39
C GLY A 96 -1.81 6.33 12.27
N LYS A 97 -2.23 5.69 11.18
CA LYS A 97 -2.04 4.25 10.94
C LYS A 97 -0.64 4.00 10.36
N PRO A 98 0.05 2.90 10.72
CA PRO A 98 1.32 2.52 10.11
C PRO A 98 1.12 2.20 8.63
N VAL A 99 1.73 3.01 7.77
CA VAL A 99 1.62 2.85 6.31
C VAL A 99 2.84 3.44 5.61
N TRP A 100 3.30 2.74 4.58
CA TRP A 100 4.36 3.18 3.68
C TRP A 100 3.89 3.07 2.24
N MET A 101 4.36 3.98 1.39
CA MET A 101 4.05 3.97 -0.03
C MET A 101 5.33 4.17 -0.82
N LEU A 102 5.63 3.22 -1.71
CA LEU A 102 6.72 3.28 -2.66
C LEU A 102 6.19 3.67 -4.03
N ASN A 103 6.90 4.57 -4.68
CA ASN A 103 6.61 5.05 -6.02
C ASN A 103 7.85 4.92 -6.88
N TYR A 104 7.75 4.14 -7.95
CA TYR A 104 8.80 4.03 -8.95
C TYR A 104 8.42 4.89 -10.15
N ASN A 105 9.02 6.08 -10.22
CA ASN A 105 8.67 7.05 -11.26
C ASN A 105 8.96 6.51 -12.66
N GLY A 106 8.01 6.66 -13.56
CA GLY A 106 8.09 6.16 -14.94
C GLY A 106 7.82 4.66 -15.09
N GLU A 107 7.49 3.95 -14.01
CA GLU A 107 7.01 2.57 -14.11
C GLU A 107 5.49 2.56 -14.34
N ALA A 108 5.03 1.56 -15.09
CA ALA A 108 3.60 1.35 -15.34
C ALA A 108 2.97 0.51 -14.22
N HIS A 109 1.91 -0.24 -14.54
CA HIS A 109 1.17 -1.06 -13.57
C HIS A 109 2.01 -2.10 -12.81
N GLY A 110 3.11 -2.56 -13.42
CA GLY A 110 4.08 -3.43 -12.77
C GLY A 110 5.50 -3.01 -13.15
N LEU A 111 6.45 -3.33 -12.27
CA LEU A 111 7.85 -2.95 -12.44
C LEU A 111 8.48 -3.69 -13.62
N ARG A 112 9.20 -2.95 -14.47
CA ARG A 112 9.92 -3.48 -15.63
C ARG A 112 11.42 -3.28 -15.53
N GLN A 113 11.87 -2.21 -14.89
CA GLN A 113 13.30 -1.94 -14.76
C GLN A 113 13.89 -2.82 -13.66
N ASP A 114 14.98 -3.53 -13.97
CA ASP A 114 15.60 -4.50 -13.06
C ASP A 114 15.99 -3.89 -11.70
N HIS A 115 16.44 -2.64 -11.69
CA HIS A 115 16.82 -1.96 -10.44
C HIS A 115 15.61 -1.67 -9.56
N ASN A 116 14.46 -1.31 -10.15
CA ASN A 116 13.21 -1.10 -9.42
C ASN A 116 12.69 -2.42 -8.85
N GLN A 117 12.73 -3.50 -9.65
CA GLN A 117 12.34 -4.83 -9.18
C GLN A 117 13.20 -5.29 -7.98
N LYS A 118 14.52 -5.04 -8.03
CA LYS A 118 15.44 -5.37 -6.94
C LYS A 118 15.16 -4.53 -5.68
N ASP A 119 15.02 -3.21 -5.82
CA ASP A 119 14.70 -2.33 -4.69
C ASP A 119 13.36 -2.71 -4.05
N TRP A 120 12.32 -2.96 -4.85
CA TRP A 120 11.02 -3.42 -4.37
C TRP A 120 11.12 -4.73 -3.59
N ALA A 121 11.82 -5.73 -4.14
CA ALA A 121 11.99 -7.02 -3.47
C ALA A 121 12.69 -6.87 -2.11
N ILE A 122 13.74 -6.03 -2.03
CA ILE A 122 14.45 -5.77 -0.78
C ILE A 122 13.54 -5.07 0.23
N ARG A 123 12.84 -4.01 -0.16
CA ARG A 123 11.96 -3.25 0.76
C ARG A 123 10.78 -4.08 1.24
N MET A 124 10.16 -4.85 0.34
CA MET A 124 9.09 -5.77 0.71
C MET A 124 9.60 -6.83 1.69
N GLN A 125 10.77 -7.40 1.45
CA GLN A 125 11.40 -8.32 2.39
C GLN A 125 11.65 -7.66 3.75
N GLN A 126 12.28 -6.48 3.79
CA GLN A 126 12.57 -5.78 5.05
C GLN A 126 11.31 -5.41 5.85
N PHE A 127 10.24 -5.02 5.15
CA PHE A 127 8.95 -4.75 5.77
C PHE A 127 8.40 -5.99 6.47
N PHE A 128 8.39 -7.14 5.80
CA PHE A 128 7.93 -8.38 6.41
C PHE A 128 8.90 -8.91 7.46
N ASP A 129 10.21 -8.80 7.26
CA ASP A 129 11.23 -9.19 8.24
C ASP A 129 11.04 -8.42 9.56
N HIS A 130 10.71 -7.12 9.49
CA HIS A 130 10.40 -6.33 10.67
C HIS A 130 9.14 -6.81 11.40
N TYR A 131 8.05 -7.05 10.66
CA TYR A 131 6.75 -7.37 11.25
C TYR A 131 6.54 -8.85 11.57
N LEU A 132 7.30 -9.76 10.97
CA LEU A 132 7.11 -11.21 11.08
C LEU A 132 8.32 -11.92 11.72
N MET A 133 9.50 -11.29 11.70
CA MET A 133 10.77 -11.92 12.13
C MET A 133 11.54 -11.09 13.17
N ASP A 134 10.88 -10.09 13.77
CA ASP A 134 11.44 -9.19 14.80
C ASP A 134 12.76 -8.50 14.38
N GLN A 135 12.99 -8.33 13.08
CA GLN A 135 14.16 -7.59 12.61
C GLN A 135 14.03 -6.10 12.94
N PRO A 136 15.14 -5.39 13.20
CA PRO A 136 15.12 -3.94 13.32
C PRO A 136 14.49 -3.29 12.08
N MET A 137 13.75 -2.21 12.28
CA MET A 137 13.16 -1.47 11.17
C MET A 137 14.27 -0.88 10.29
N PRO A 138 14.15 -0.91 8.95
CA PRO A 138 15.08 -0.21 8.06
C PRO A 138 14.87 1.31 8.12
N VAL A 139 15.92 2.08 7.81
CA VAL A 139 15.89 3.56 7.88
C VAL A 139 14.79 4.15 7.00
N TRP A 140 14.56 3.60 5.81
CA TRP A 140 13.49 4.07 4.92
C TRP A 140 12.08 3.91 5.51
N MET A 141 11.86 2.95 6.41
CA MET A 141 10.57 2.80 7.10
C MET A 141 10.46 3.75 8.29
N ASP A 142 11.52 3.88 9.09
CA ASP A 142 11.53 4.68 10.31
C ASP A 142 11.45 6.18 10.00
N GLN A 143 12.33 6.65 9.11
CA GLN A 143 12.57 8.08 8.86
C GLN A 143 12.05 8.54 7.49
N GLY A 144 11.85 7.59 6.57
CA GLY A 144 11.68 7.90 5.16
C GLY A 144 13.00 8.28 4.49
N VAL A 145 12.98 8.37 3.15
CA VAL A 145 14.10 8.92 2.37
C VAL A 145 13.67 10.28 1.83
N PRO A 146 14.30 11.39 2.24
CA PRO A 146 14.01 12.71 1.70
C PRO A 146 14.15 12.74 0.18
N ALA A 147 13.24 13.43 -0.51
CA ALA A 147 13.27 13.53 -1.98
C ALA A 147 14.58 14.11 -2.52
N ILE A 148 15.27 14.96 -1.74
CA ILE A 148 16.56 15.54 -2.09
C ILE A 148 17.71 14.52 -2.10
N LEU A 149 17.56 13.38 -1.42
CA LEU A 149 18.54 12.30 -1.37
C LEU A 149 18.19 11.16 -2.34
N LYS A 150 17.17 11.35 -3.18
CA LYS A 150 16.73 10.34 -4.14
C LYS A 150 17.84 10.05 -5.15
N GLY A 151 18.21 8.78 -5.27
CA GLY A 151 19.31 8.33 -6.14
C GLY A 151 20.69 8.38 -5.46
N GLU A 152 20.80 9.04 -4.30
CA GLU A 152 22.03 9.02 -3.49
C GLU A 152 21.99 7.88 -2.46
N THR A 153 20.83 7.67 -1.83
CA THR A 153 20.61 6.56 -0.90
C THR A 153 19.19 6.00 -1.02
N LEU A 154 19.07 4.71 -0.72
CA LEU A 154 17.81 3.99 -0.64
C LEU A 154 17.36 3.79 0.83
N GLY A 155 18.21 4.10 1.82
CA GLY A 155 17.90 3.94 3.25
C GLY A 155 17.66 2.48 3.66
N LEU A 156 18.35 1.53 3.03
CA LEU A 156 18.15 0.09 3.21
C LEU A 156 18.87 -0.45 4.44
N GLU A 157 19.73 0.33 5.08
CA GLU A 157 20.37 -0.02 6.33
C GLU A 157 19.36 -0.18 7.47
N LEU A 158 19.63 -1.12 8.38
CA LEU A 158 18.80 -1.37 9.55
C LEU A 158 19.10 -0.36 10.65
N THR A 159 18.06 0.10 11.34
CA THR A 159 18.23 0.94 12.53
C THR A 159 18.89 0.15 13.67
N THR A 160 19.58 0.85 14.58
CA THR A 160 20.34 0.22 15.68
C THR A 160 19.48 -0.26 16.85
N LYS A 161 18.14 -0.19 16.75
CA LYS A 161 17.23 -0.64 17.82
C LYS A 161 16.78 -2.09 17.60
N LYS A 162 17.27 -3.02 18.43
CA LYS A 162 16.47 -4.20 18.78
C LYS A 162 15.27 -3.70 19.58
N VAL A 163 14.06 -3.98 19.11
CA VAL A 163 12.86 -3.88 19.94
C VAL A 163 13.03 -4.94 21.03
N VAL A 164 13.44 -4.52 22.22
CA VAL A 164 13.43 -5.38 23.39
C VAL A 164 11.95 -5.53 23.73
N SER A 165 11.40 -6.74 23.55
CA SER A 165 10.14 -7.10 24.17
C SER A 165 10.28 -6.83 25.66
N GLU A 166 9.41 -6.00 26.23
CA GLU A 166 9.28 -5.88 27.68
C GLU A 166 8.87 -7.27 28.21
N GLU A 167 9.86 -8.07 28.62
CA GLU A 167 9.63 -9.14 29.58
C GLU A 167 9.13 -8.47 30.86
N GLU A 168 7.90 -8.77 31.26
CA GLU A 168 7.37 -8.47 32.58
C GLU A 168 8.22 -9.18 33.64
N GLY A 169 9.31 -8.50 34.01
CA GLY A 169 10.08 -8.76 35.21
C GLY A 169 9.30 -8.33 36.45
N GLY A 170 8.53 -9.26 37.01
CA GLY A 170 8.57 -9.51 38.43
C GLY A 170 7.42 -8.95 39.30
N ALA A 171 6.76 -9.86 40.00
CA ALA A 171 6.68 -9.78 41.46
C ALA A 171 6.40 -11.18 42.04
N GLY A 172 7.47 -11.88 42.40
CA GLY A 172 7.39 -12.83 43.51
C GLY A 172 7.55 -12.07 44.82
N ARG A 173 6.49 -12.08 45.63
CA ARG A 173 6.48 -12.26 47.10
C ARG A 173 5.04 -12.32 47.58
#